data_AF-A0A925K6N9-F1
#
_entry.id   AF-A0A925K6N9-F1
#
_cell.length_a   1.000
_cell.length_b   1.000
_cell.length_c   1.000
_cell.angle_alpha   90.00
_cell.angle_beta   90.00
_cell.angle_gamma   90.00
#
_symmetry.space_group_name_H-M   'P 1'
#
loop_
_entity.id
_entity.type
_entity.pdbx_description
1 polymer ?
#
loop_
_entity_poly.entity_id
_entity_poly.type
_entity_poly.pdbx_seq_one_letter_code
_entity_poly.pdbx_strand_id
1 'polypeptide(L)'
;MANSNIDKDEVYDWTNLDWKINQFAHWPEYIFRGQAQDNWLLESTLSRALKKVKARNKKELVSEHIKNFSLEIRGRRGQNPKTLTENELWALGQHYGLFTPLLDWTESPWVALFFSLVNIEKSETGKRSIWALHKNDIPIINKSFKKKGDNFKNWALELVEPVIDDNSRLVNQRGYLLK
;
A
#
# COMPACT_ATOMS: atom_id res chain seq x y z
N MET A 1 6.70 -1.17 -16.14
CA MET A 1 5.87 -1.68 -17.26
C MET A 1 5.15 -2.94 -16.81
N ALA A 2 4.02 -2.74 -16.12
CA ALA A 2 3.09 -3.77 -15.66
C ALA A 2 1.67 -3.49 -16.23
N ASN A 3 1.61 -2.83 -17.40
CA ASN A 3 0.38 -2.24 -17.92
C ASN A 3 -0.49 -3.21 -18.73
N SER A 4 -0.05 -4.46 -18.97
CA SER A 4 -0.81 -5.41 -19.79
C SER A 4 -1.98 -6.08 -19.05
N ASN A 5 -2.07 -5.94 -17.72
CA ASN A 5 -3.08 -6.59 -16.88
C ASN A 5 -3.88 -5.58 -16.03
N ILE A 6 -3.78 -4.29 -16.33
CA ILE A 6 -4.52 -3.25 -15.63
C ILE A 6 -5.62 -2.80 -16.57
N ASP A 7 -6.85 -3.18 -16.25
CA ASP A 7 -8.01 -2.60 -16.91
C ASP A 7 -8.19 -1.16 -16.43
N LYS A 8 -8.50 -0.25 -17.35
CA LYS A 8 -8.58 1.19 -17.09
C LYS A 8 -9.86 1.74 -17.64
N ASP A 9 -10.58 2.38 -16.74
CA ASP A 9 -11.88 2.94 -17.01
C ASP A 9 -11.93 4.38 -16.53
N GLU A 10 -12.33 5.29 -17.42
CA GLU A 10 -12.49 6.70 -17.08
C GLU A 10 -13.95 7.02 -16.81
N VAL A 11 -14.18 7.83 -15.77
CA VAL A 11 -15.52 8.22 -15.33
C VAL A 11 -15.55 9.73 -15.11
N TYR A 12 -16.61 10.37 -15.58
CA TYR A 12 -16.72 11.83 -15.64
C TYR A 12 -17.85 12.41 -14.77
N ASP A 13 -18.73 11.56 -14.23
CA ASP A 13 -19.88 11.95 -13.42
C ASP A 13 -20.11 10.99 -12.26
N TRP A 14 -20.83 11.49 -11.25
CA TRP A 14 -21.08 10.76 -10.01
C TRP A 14 -21.98 9.54 -10.19
N THR A 15 -22.92 9.57 -11.14
CA THR A 15 -23.85 8.47 -11.36
C THR A 15 -23.14 7.27 -11.97
N ASN A 16 -22.30 7.49 -12.98
CA ASN A 16 -21.46 6.46 -13.56
C ASN A 16 -20.39 5.97 -12.57
N LEU A 17 -19.88 6.84 -11.70
CA LEU A 17 -18.91 6.45 -10.68
C LEU A 17 -19.54 5.52 -9.64
N ASP A 18 -20.70 5.90 -9.12
CA ASP A 18 -21.47 5.07 -8.18
C ASP A 18 -21.79 3.71 -8.81
N TRP A 19 -22.30 3.71 -10.05
CA TRP A 19 -22.61 2.47 -10.76
C TRP A 19 -21.39 1.56 -10.90
N LYS A 20 -20.22 2.10 -11.30
CA LYS A 20 -18.98 1.32 -11.43
C LYS A 20 -18.47 0.84 -10.08
N ILE A 21 -18.45 1.70 -9.07
CA ILE A 21 -18.02 1.32 -7.71
C ILE A 21 -18.87 0.17 -7.19
N ASN A 22 -20.19 0.23 -7.38
CA ASN A 22 -21.11 -0.80 -6.92
C ASN A 22 -20.90 -2.16 -7.61
N GLN A 23 -20.34 -2.22 -8.82
CA GLN A 23 -19.95 -3.50 -9.45
C GLN A 23 -18.90 -4.26 -8.61
N PHE A 24 -18.01 -3.53 -7.92
CA PHE A 24 -16.94 -4.11 -7.10
C PHE A 24 -17.33 -4.15 -5.61
N ALA A 25 -18.09 -3.18 -5.12
CA ALA A 25 -18.39 -3.00 -3.71
C ALA A 25 -19.22 -4.15 -3.09
N HIS A 26 -19.96 -4.91 -3.91
CA HIS A 26 -20.71 -6.07 -3.46
C HIS A 26 -19.83 -7.28 -3.09
N TRP A 27 -18.55 -7.25 -3.47
CA TRP A 27 -17.62 -8.36 -3.30
C TRP A 27 -16.58 -8.03 -2.21
N PRO A 28 -16.63 -8.67 -1.03
CA PRO A 28 -15.71 -8.40 0.08
C PRO A 28 -14.24 -8.75 -0.22
N GLU A 29 -13.99 -9.45 -1.33
CA GLU A 29 -12.68 -9.80 -1.83
C GLU A 29 -11.96 -8.64 -2.53
N TYR A 30 -12.63 -7.52 -2.83
CA TYR A 30 -11.97 -6.35 -3.40
C TYR A 30 -11.44 -5.42 -2.32
N ILE A 31 -10.24 -4.89 -2.58
CA ILE A 31 -9.64 -3.79 -1.83
C ILE A 31 -9.35 -2.62 -2.76
N PHE A 32 -9.40 -1.43 -2.21
CA PHE A 32 -9.36 -0.18 -2.95
C PHE A 32 -8.26 0.74 -2.44
N ARG A 33 -7.70 1.57 -3.33
CA ARG A 33 -6.74 2.62 -2.96
C ARG A 33 -6.96 3.88 -3.78
N GLY A 34 -7.16 5.00 -3.10
CA GLY A 34 -7.23 6.32 -3.73
C GLY A 34 -5.86 6.90 -4.02
N GLN A 35 -5.70 7.55 -5.16
CA GLN A 35 -4.55 8.38 -5.47
C GLN A 35 -4.98 9.73 -6.06
N ALA A 36 -4.26 10.77 -5.63
CA ALA A 36 -4.50 12.14 -6.06
C ALA A 36 -4.10 12.38 -7.53
N GLN A 37 -3.29 11.52 -8.13
CA GLN A 37 -2.87 11.62 -9.52
C GLN A 37 -3.05 10.25 -10.17
N ASP A 38 -3.67 10.20 -11.35
CA ASP A 38 -3.89 8.97 -12.11
C ASP A 38 -2.59 8.42 -12.74
N ASN A 39 -1.61 9.29 -12.96
CA ASN A 39 -0.30 8.93 -13.50
C ASN A 39 0.67 8.37 -12.45
N TRP A 40 0.30 8.40 -11.16
CA TRP A 40 1.13 7.83 -10.11
C TRP A 40 1.15 6.30 -10.18
N LEU A 41 2.35 5.75 -9.99
CA LEU A 41 2.52 4.31 -9.83
C LEU A 41 2.06 3.89 -8.42
N LEU A 42 1.67 2.63 -8.27
CA LEU A 42 1.54 1.98 -6.97
C LEU A 42 2.94 1.79 -6.37
N GLU A 43 3.44 2.83 -5.71
CA GLU A 43 4.79 2.87 -5.17
C GLU A 43 4.82 3.38 -3.72
N SER A 44 5.42 2.59 -2.85
CA SER A 44 5.56 2.91 -1.43
C SER A 44 6.49 4.09 -1.17
N THR A 45 6.42 4.65 0.03
CA THR A 45 7.29 5.78 0.42
C THR A 45 8.77 5.36 0.40
N LEU A 46 9.08 4.13 0.85
CA LEU A 46 10.42 3.58 0.80
C LEU A 46 10.93 3.39 -0.63
N SER A 47 10.12 2.82 -1.53
CA SER A 47 10.52 2.62 -2.93
C SER A 47 10.83 3.96 -3.62
N ARG A 48 9.98 4.99 -3.40
CA ARG A 48 10.22 6.35 -3.90
C ARG A 48 11.52 6.95 -3.36
N ALA A 49 11.79 6.78 -2.06
CA ALA A 49 13.03 7.27 -1.44
C ALA A 49 14.26 6.54 -2.02
N LEU A 50 14.22 5.21 -2.12
CA LEU A 50 15.31 4.38 -2.64
C LEU A 50 15.66 4.68 -4.09
N LYS A 51 14.73 5.17 -4.92
CA LYS A 51 15.04 5.64 -6.27
C LYS A 51 15.94 6.87 -6.29
N LYS A 52 15.81 7.76 -5.30
CA LYS A 52 16.61 8.99 -5.17
C LYS A 52 17.99 8.73 -4.58
N VAL A 53 18.17 7.63 -3.86
CA VAL A 53 19.44 7.27 -3.21
C VAL A 53 20.37 6.55 -4.20
N LYS A 54 21.58 7.09 -4.36
CA LYS A 54 22.68 6.46 -5.09
C LYS A 54 23.45 5.52 -4.15
N ALA A 55 22.94 4.31 -3.96
CA ALA A 55 23.61 3.29 -3.14
C ALA A 55 23.86 2.01 -3.94
N ARG A 56 25.04 1.41 -3.70
CA ARG A 56 25.46 0.16 -4.34
C ARG A 56 24.61 -1.03 -3.87
N ASN A 57 24.21 -1.03 -2.59
CA ASN A 57 23.39 -2.10 -2.00
C ASN A 57 22.13 -1.55 -1.32
N LYS A 58 21.04 -1.41 -2.08
CA LYS A 58 19.76 -0.93 -1.55
C LYS A 58 19.12 -1.90 -0.56
N LYS A 59 19.38 -3.21 -0.67
CA LYS A 59 18.82 -4.21 0.24
C LYS A 59 19.36 -4.01 1.65
N GLU A 60 20.66 -3.85 1.77
CA GLU A 60 21.33 -3.58 3.04
C GLU A 60 20.84 -2.30 3.69
N LEU A 61 20.64 -1.23 2.90
CA LEU A 61 20.03 0.00 3.41
C LEU A 61 18.63 -0.21 3.99
N VAL A 62 17.79 -1.01 3.35
CA VAL A 62 16.44 -1.33 3.87
C VAL A 62 16.53 -2.12 5.16
N SER A 63 17.41 -3.14 5.22
CA SER A 63 17.63 -3.93 6.43
C SER A 63 18.15 -3.10 7.59
N GLU A 64 19.08 -2.17 7.32
CA GLU A 64 19.59 -1.24 8.33
C GLU A 64 18.51 -0.24 8.76
N HIS A 65 17.70 0.25 7.83
CA HIS A 65 16.62 1.20 8.10
C HIS A 65 15.62 0.67 9.13
N ILE A 66 15.11 -0.55 8.91
CA ILE A 66 14.15 -1.17 9.84
C ILE A 66 14.81 -1.59 11.15
N LYS A 67 16.08 -2.03 11.10
CA LYS A 67 16.86 -2.37 12.30
C LYS A 67 17.05 -1.15 13.18
N ASN A 68 17.46 -0.01 12.62
CA ASN A 68 17.66 1.23 13.35
C ASN A 68 16.35 1.71 13.97
N PHE A 69 15.24 1.67 13.23
CA PHE A 69 13.93 1.95 13.79
C PHE A 69 13.59 1.02 14.97
N SER A 70 13.86 -0.28 14.84
CA SER A 70 13.65 -1.26 15.90
C SER A 70 14.44 -0.95 17.17
N LEU A 71 15.65 -0.39 17.03
CA LEU A 71 16.52 0.02 18.14
C LEU A 71 15.99 1.30 18.80
N GLU A 72 15.60 2.29 18.00
CA GLU A 72 15.12 3.58 18.48
C GLU A 72 13.84 3.48 19.30
N ILE A 73 12.93 2.59 18.93
CA ILE A 73 11.67 2.40 19.65
C ILE A 73 11.81 1.49 20.88
N ARG A 74 12.98 0.90 21.13
CA ARG A 74 13.21 0.07 22.34
C ARG A 74 12.96 0.92 23.58
N GLY A 75 12.23 0.36 24.54
CA GLY A 75 11.87 1.06 25.78
C GLY A 75 10.73 2.08 25.65
N ARG A 76 10.32 2.48 24.45
CA ARG A 76 9.18 3.39 24.22
C ARG A 76 7.83 2.66 24.03
N ARG A 77 7.86 1.33 23.97
CA ARG A 77 6.71 0.47 23.63
C ARG A 77 5.94 -0.08 24.84
N GLY A 78 6.16 0.50 26.03
CA GLY A 78 5.48 0.08 27.26
C GLY A 78 6.06 -1.18 27.90
N GLN A 79 5.44 -1.62 29.01
CA GLN A 79 5.84 -2.85 29.72
C GLN A 79 5.39 -4.07 28.91
N ASN A 80 6.36 -4.68 28.25
CA ASN A 80 6.31 -6.00 27.61
C ASN A 80 5.56 -6.09 26.26
N PRO A 81 6.13 -5.58 25.15
CA PRO A 81 5.59 -5.86 23.83
C PRO A 81 5.97 -7.27 23.41
N LYS A 82 5.01 -8.04 22.88
CA LYS A 82 5.32 -9.22 22.05
C LYS A 82 6.39 -8.84 21.02
N THR A 83 7.35 -9.75 20.78
CA THR A 83 8.28 -9.62 19.65
C THR A 83 7.44 -9.38 18.39
N LEU A 84 7.61 -8.20 17.79
CA LEU A 84 6.90 -7.90 16.55
C LEU A 84 7.51 -8.70 15.43
N THR A 85 6.65 -9.19 14.55
CA THR A 85 7.03 -9.57 13.20
C THR A 85 7.60 -8.36 12.46
N GLU A 86 8.36 -8.61 11.39
CA GLU A 86 8.89 -7.53 10.55
C GLU A 86 7.77 -6.64 10.00
N ASN A 87 6.63 -7.23 9.61
CA ASN A 87 5.50 -6.49 9.05
C ASN A 87 4.79 -5.62 10.08
N GLU A 88 4.63 -6.08 11.32
CA GLU A 88 4.11 -5.24 12.41
C GLU A 88 5.08 -4.09 12.75
N LEU A 89 6.39 -4.34 12.67
CA LEU A 89 7.40 -3.30 12.87
C LEU A 89 7.36 -2.25 11.76
N TRP A 90 7.17 -2.67 10.51
CA TRP A 90 6.93 -1.75 9.38
C TRP A 90 5.64 -0.96 9.56
N ALA A 91 4.53 -1.59 9.93
CA ALA A 91 3.26 -0.91 10.18
C ALA A 91 3.39 0.14 11.30
N LEU A 92 4.10 -0.22 12.38
CA LEU A 92 4.41 0.71 13.46
C LEU A 92 5.31 1.86 12.98
N GLY A 93 6.31 1.58 12.16
CA GLY A 93 7.14 2.60 11.52
C GLY A 93 6.33 3.59 10.71
N GLN A 94 5.41 3.09 9.88
CA GLN A 94 4.56 3.94 9.04
C GLN A 94 3.71 4.89 9.89
N HIS A 95 3.20 4.43 11.03
CA HIS A 95 2.46 5.26 11.97
C HIS A 95 3.29 6.44 12.51
N TYR A 96 4.58 6.22 12.76
CA TYR A 96 5.52 7.27 13.18
C TYR A 96 6.14 8.05 12.01
N GLY A 97 5.66 7.87 10.78
CA GLY A 97 6.14 8.59 9.60
C GLY A 97 7.40 8.02 8.96
N LEU A 98 7.78 6.79 9.29
CA LEU A 98 8.90 6.09 8.65
C LEU A 98 8.61 5.85 7.17
N PHE A 99 9.66 5.82 6.33
CA PHE A 99 9.53 5.35 4.97
C PHE A 99 9.43 3.82 4.96
N THR A 100 8.28 3.29 4.55
CA THR A 100 7.97 1.86 4.63
C THR A 100 7.72 1.27 3.26
N PRO A 101 7.88 -0.05 3.08
CA PRO A 101 7.51 -0.72 1.83
C PRO A 101 5.99 -0.83 1.65
N LEU A 102 5.20 -0.45 2.66
CA LEU A 102 3.77 -0.69 2.73
C LEU A 102 2.97 0.37 1.95
N LEU A 103 1.85 -0.06 1.40
CA LEU A 103 0.82 0.78 0.80
C LEU A 103 -0.51 0.56 1.54
N ASP A 104 -1.20 1.65 1.85
CA ASP A 104 -2.53 1.60 2.47
C ASP A 104 -3.62 1.27 1.44
N TRP A 105 -4.38 0.22 1.69
CA TRP A 105 -5.58 -0.16 0.95
C TRP A 105 -6.76 -0.24 1.92
N THR A 106 -7.98 -0.09 1.43
CA THR A 106 -9.20 -0.13 2.23
C THR A 106 -10.25 -1.02 1.57
N GLU A 107 -11.07 -1.69 2.36
CA GLU A 107 -12.24 -2.43 1.82
C GLU A 107 -13.33 -1.50 1.31
N SER A 108 -13.32 -0.22 1.68
CA SER A 108 -14.36 0.73 1.26
C SER A 108 -13.91 1.54 0.04
N PRO A 109 -14.58 1.40 -1.12
CA PRO A 109 -14.27 2.21 -2.29
C PRO A 109 -14.52 3.69 -2.05
N TRP A 110 -15.47 4.03 -1.17
CA TRP A 110 -15.77 5.41 -0.80
C TRP A 110 -14.69 6.04 0.07
N VAL A 111 -14.07 5.26 0.97
CA VAL A 111 -12.88 5.72 1.72
C VAL A 111 -11.71 5.92 0.77
N ALA A 112 -11.51 5.02 -0.20
CA ALA A 112 -10.50 5.21 -1.24
C ALA A 112 -10.76 6.49 -2.07
N LEU A 113 -12.00 6.75 -2.46
CA LEU A 113 -12.39 7.97 -3.16
C LEU A 113 -12.12 9.22 -2.31
N PHE A 114 -12.44 9.20 -1.02
CA PHE A 114 -12.08 10.30 -0.12
C PHE A 114 -10.57 10.59 -0.16
N PHE A 115 -9.73 9.55 -0.07
CA PHE A 115 -8.27 9.72 -0.14
C PHE A 115 -7.75 10.19 -1.51
N SER A 116 -8.45 9.89 -2.60
CA SER A 116 -8.08 10.44 -3.91
C SER A 116 -8.41 11.93 -4.04
N LEU A 117 -9.39 12.43 -3.27
CA LEU A 117 -9.89 13.80 -3.33
C LEU A 117 -9.37 14.73 -2.23
N VAL A 118 -8.94 14.19 -1.08
CA VAL A 118 -8.56 15.00 0.10
C VAL A 118 -7.33 15.88 -0.15
N ASN A 119 -6.48 15.53 -1.13
CA ASN A 119 -5.37 16.40 -1.51
C ASN A 119 -5.90 17.62 -2.27
N ILE A 120 -5.72 18.81 -1.68
CA ILE A 120 -6.18 20.09 -2.23
C ILE A 120 -5.42 20.46 -3.51
N GLU A 121 -4.20 19.94 -3.68
CA GLU A 121 -3.42 20.17 -4.90
C GLU A 121 -4.15 19.59 -6.12
N LYS A 122 -4.25 20.42 -7.17
CA LYS A 122 -4.82 19.99 -8.44
C LYS A 122 -4.00 18.84 -9.02
N SER A 123 -4.71 17.88 -9.58
CA SER A 123 -4.08 16.85 -10.39
C SER A 123 -3.36 17.50 -11.59
N GLU A 124 -2.14 17.07 -11.90
CA GLU A 124 -1.36 17.51 -13.06
C GLU A 124 -2.07 17.16 -14.36
N THR A 125 -2.78 16.03 -14.38
CA THR A 125 -3.57 15.54 -15.51
C THR A 125 -5.03 15.99 -15.45
N GLY A 126 -5.44 16.62 -14.36
CA GLY A 126 -6.85 16.90 -14.05
C GLY A 126 -7.66 15.67 -13.61
N LYS A 127 -7.03 14.49 -13.49
CA LYS A 127 -7.71 13.23 -13.12
C LYS A 127 -7.24 12.71 -11.76
N ARG A 128 -8.16 12.08 -11.03
CA ARG A 128 -7.88 11.30 -9.82
C ARG A 128 -8.06 9.82 -10.15
N SER A 129 -7.49 8.93 -9.35
CA SER A 129 -7.65 7.48 -9.56
C SER A 129 -8.06 6.74 -8.30
N ILE A 130 -8.86 5.70 -8.51
CA ILE A 130 -9.13 4.65 -7.53
C ILE A 130 -8.61 3.36 -8.14
N TRP A 131 -7.75 2.68 -7.41
CA TRP A 131 -7.32 1.34 -7.74
C TRP A 131 -8.26 0.34 -7.08
N ALA A 132 -8.60 -0.73 -7.80
CA ALA A 132 -9.30 -1.89 -7.26
C ALA A 132 -8.42 -3.13 -7.48
N LEU A 133 -8.29 -3.97 -6.46
CA LEU A 133 -7.56 -5.23 -6.52
C LEU A 133 -8.39 -6.32 -5.87
N HIS A 134 -8.57 -7.43 -6.59
CA HIS A 134 -9.20 -8.61 -6.05
C HIS A 134 -8.17 -9.43 -5.27
N LYS A 135 -8.45 -9.75 -4.00
CA LYS A 135 -7.53 -10.47 -3.08
C LYS A 135 -7.06 -11.81 -3.70
N ASN A 136 -7.91 -12.50 -4.45
CA ASN A 136 -7.56 -13.79 -5.08
C ASN A 136 -6.60 -13.65 -6.29
N ASP A 137 -6.36 -12.44 -6.77
CA ASP A 137 -5.38 -12.20 -7.84
C ASP A 137 -3.96 -12.11 -7.31
N ILE A 138 -3.77 -11.83 -6.01
CA ILE A 138 -2.44 -11.71 -5.38
C ILE A 138 -1.57 -12.96 -5.63
N PRO A 139 -2.05 -14.20 -5.39
CA PRO A 139 -1.27 -15.40 -5.72
C PRO A 139 -0.94 -15.53 -7.22
N ILE A 140 -1.83 -15.08 -8.10
CA ILE A 140 -1.64 -15.13 -9.56
C ILE A 140 -0.54 -14.14 -9.98
N ILE A 141 -0.61 -12.92 -9.45
CA ILE A 141 0.39 -11.87 -9.66
C ILE A 141 1.76 -12.35 -9.15
N ASN A 142 1.82 -12.93 -7.95
CA ASN A 142 3.04 -13.47 -7.36
C ASN A 142 3.64 -14.61 -8.19
N LYS A 143 2.82 -15.50 -8.73
CA LYS A 143 3.27 -16.54 -9.68
C LYS A 143 3.84 -15.92 -10.97
N SER A 144 3.25 -14.81 -11.45
CA SER A 144 3.73 -14.13 -12.65
C SER A 144 5.12 -13.49 -12.45
N PHE A 145 5.42 -12.95 -11.26
CA PHE A 145 6.74 -12.40 -10.95
C PHE A 145 7.83 -13.47 -11.00
N LYS A 146 7.57 -14.65 -10.43
CA LYS A 146 8.51 -15.78 -10.46
C LYS A 146 8.86 -16.24 -11.88
N LYS A 147 7.92 -16.10 -12.83
CA LYS A 147 8.14 -16.45 -14.25
C LYS A 147 8.95 -15.41 -15.02
N LYS A 148 9.02 -14.15 -14.57
CA LYS A 148 9.69 -13.04 -15.28
C LYS A 148 11.21 -12.95 -15.07
N GLY A 149 11.82 -13.92 -14.39
CA GLY A 149 13.28 -14.06 -14.24
C GLY A 149 13.83 -13.65 -12.86
N ASP A 150 15.12 -13.90 -12.64
CA ASP A 150 15.78 -13.81 -11.32
C ASP A 150 15.67 -12.43 -10.65
N ASN A 151 15.56 -11.36 -11.43
CA ASN A 151 15.40 -9.98 -10.91
C ASN A 151 14.10 -9.78 -10.11
N PHE A 152 13.06 -10.58 -10.38
CA PHE A 152 11.76 -10.51 -9.72
C PHE A 152 11.51 -11.65 -8.73
N LYS A 153 12.49 -12.55 -8.53
CA LYS A 153 12.35 -13.75 -7.71
C LYS A 153 12.00 -13.45 -6.24
N ASN A 154 12.40 -12.28 -5.76
CA ASN A 154 12.14 -11.82 -4.38
C ASN A 154 10.93 -10.90 -4.26
N TRP A 155 10.21 -10.63 -5.37
CA TRP A 155 9.03 -9.76 -5.34
C TRP A 155 7.81 -10.62 -5.03
N ALA A 156 7.12 -10.27 -3.96
CA ALA A 156 5.85 -10.87 -3.59
C ALA A 156 4.97 -9.78 -3.01
N LEU A 157 3.76 -9.67 -3.55
CA LEU A 157 2.67 -8.94 -2.93
C LEU A 157 2.20 -9.73 -1.71
N GLU A 158 2.27 -9.09 -0.56
CA GLU A 158 1.77 -9.64 0.70
C GLU A 158 0.69 -8.74 1.25
N LEU A 159 -0.48 -9.33 1.56
CA LEU A 159 -1.57 -8.65 2.22
C LEU A 159 -1.35 -8.75 3.74
N VAL A 160 -1.11 -7.63 4.39
CA VAL A 160 -0.83 -7.55 5.82
C VAL A 160 -2.02 -6.91 6.52
N GLU A 161 -2.63 -7.65 7.44
CA GLU A 161 -3.64 -7.12 8.36
C GLU A 161 -2.93 -6.67 9.65
N PRO A 162 -3.05 -5.39 10.05
CA PRO A 162 -2.44 -4.93 11.29
C PRO A 162 -3.19 -5.51 12.50
N VAL A 163 -2.52 -6.34 13.29
CA VAL A 163 -3.10 -7.05 14.46
C VAL A 163 -2.97 -6.23 15.77
N ILE A 164 -2.43 -5.01 15.73
CA ILE A 164 -2.08 -4.28 16.95
C ILE A 164 -3.31 -3.58 17.55
N ASP A 165 -3.79 -4.16 18.65
CA ASP A 165 -4.97 -3.77 19.46
C ASP A 165 -4.85 -2.37 20.11
N ASP A 166 -3.62 -1.88 20.33
CA ASP A 166 -3.37 -0.64 21.08
C ASP A 166 -3.54 0.65 20.27
N ASN A 167 -3.93 0.58 19.00
CA ASN A 167 -3.99 1.77 18.14
C ASN A 167 -5.34 1.93 17.44
N SER A 168 -6.19 2.76 18.02
CA SER A 168 -7.51 3.11 17.49
C SER A 168 -7.47 3.67 16.06
N ARG A 169 -6.35 4.22 15.57
CA ARG A 169 -6.21 4.64 14.16
C ARG A 169 -5.99 3.48 13.20
N LEU A 170 -5.32 2.40 13.64
CA LEU A 170 -5.07 1.20 12.82
C LEU A 170 -6.28 0.25 12.82
N VAL A 171 -7.01 0.18 13.93
CA VAL A 171 -8.22 -0.66 14.07
C VAL A 171 -9.44 -0.06 13.33
N ASN A 172 -9.55 1.27 13.26
CA ASN A 172 -10.70 1.94 12.65
C ASN A 172 -10.65 2.01 11.11
N GLN A 173 -9.54 1.61 10.51
CA GLN A 173 -9.46 1.42 9.06
C GLN A 173 -9.40 -0.08 8.87
N ARG A 174 -10.44 -0.68 8.26
CA ARG A 174 -10.35 -2.02 7.65
C ARG A 174 -9.35 -1.93 6.48
N GLY A 175 -8.11 -1.77 6.87
CA GLY A 175 -7.02 -1.20 6.11
C GLY A 175 -5.99 -2.28 5.92
N TYR A 176 -5.77 -2.63 4.67
CA TYR A 176 -4.77 -3.60 4.30
C TYR A 176 -3.46 -2.90 3.97
N LEU A 177 -2.36 -3.47 4.41
CA LEU A 177 -1.03 -3.03 4.00
C LEU A 177 -0.54 -3.98 2.92
N LEU A 178 -0.26 -3.46 1.74
CA LEU A 178 0.30 -4.23 0.64
C LEU A 178 1.82 -3.97 0.58
N LYS A 179 2.62 -5.01 0.79
CA LYS A 179 4.08 -5.00 0.69
C LYS A 179 4.54 -5.49 -0.68
#